data_AF-A0A2V7VZ58-F1
#
_entry.id   AF-A0A2V7VZ58-F1
#
_cell.length_a   1.000
_cell.length_b   1.000
_cell.length_c   1.000
_cell.angle_alpha   90.00
_cell.angle_beta   90.00
_cell.angle_gamma   90.00
#
_symmetry.space_group_name_H-M   'P 1'
#
loop_
_entity.id
_entity.type
_entity.pdbx_description
1 polymer ?
#
loop_
_entity_poly.entity_id
_entity_poly.type
_entity_poly.pdbx_seq_one_letter_code
_entity_poly.pdbx_strand_id
1 'polypeptide(L)'
;MMCTSQRLTLIACTDERERDWNHYAEMATRLVFLGGGTLLRFEILAALCEPTLDIERLILDGTATAEQFLDVLANLPVEFSGDVVRLDERGSGFLSASGRGGDRVLYALQPKDVRFYLGMHDLIVQRELEMIA
;
A
#
# COMPACT_ATOMS: atom_id res chain seq x y z
N MET A 1 1.66 16.26 25.47
CA MET A 1 1.60 14.80 25.28
C MET A 1 1.43 14.59 23.78
N MET A 2 2.51 14.31 23.06
CA MET A 2 2.42 14.01 21.63
C MET A 2 1.86 12.60 21.52
N CYS A 3 0.57 12.45 21.20
CA CYS A 3 0.11 11.20 20.61
C CYS A 3 0.93 11.02 19.33
N THR A 4 1.87 10.08 19.34
CA THR A 4 2.45 9.59 18.09
C THR A 4 1.30 9.00 17.30
N SER A 5 0.78 9.75 16.32
CA SER A 5 -0.22 9.21 15.40
C SER A 5 0.41 7.99 14.75
N GLN A 6 -0.22 6.84 14.93
CA GLN A 6 0.28 5.60 14.37
C GLN A 6 0.01 5.62 12.88
N ARG A 7 1.08 5.59 12.08
CA ARG A 7 0.97 5.53 10.62
C ARG A 7 0.44 4.18 10.18
N LEU A 8 -0.57 4.21 9.32
CA LEU A 8 -1.30 3.04 8.86
C LEU A 8 -0.99 2.74 7.39
N THR A 9 -0.88 1.45 7.08
CA THR A 9 -0.88 0.95 5.71
C THR A 9 -2.27 0.40 5.40
N LEU A 10 -2.91 1.00 4.40
CA LEU A 10 -4.18 0.57 3.85
C LEU A 10 -3.93 -0.49 2.77
N ILE A 11 -4.56 -1.66 2.87
CA ILE A 11 -4.37 -2.77 1.93
C ILE A 11 -5.72 -3.16 1.33
N ALA A 12 -5.85 -2.97 0.02
CA ALA A 12 -6.95 -3.49 -0.76
C ALA A 12 -6.58 -4.86 -1.35
N CYS A 13 -7.18 -5.92 -0.84
CA CYS A 13 -6.99 -7.31 -1.30
C CYS A 13 -8.35 -7.99 -1.56
N THR A 14 -8.43 -8.86 -2.57
CA THR A 14 -9.67 -9.62 -2.90
C THR A 14 -9.82 -10.89 -2.09
N ASP A 15 -8.77 -11.32 -1.38
CA ASP A 15 -8.77 -12.50 -0.53
C ASP A 15 -7.67 -12.35 0.53
N GLU A 16 -7.76 -13.13 1.61
CA GLU A 16 -6.63 -13.41 2.52
C GLU A 16 -5.57 -14.25 1.79
N ARG A 17 -5.10 -13.81 0.61
CA ARG A 17 -3.93 -14.41 -0.05
C ARG A 17 -2.84 -14.53 1.02
N GLU A 18 -2.21 -15.70 1.15
CA GLU A 18 -1.13 -15.99 2.12
C GLU A 18 0.08 -15.07 1.91
N ARG A 19 -0.09 -13.77 2.15
CA ARG A 19 0.97 -12.80 2.30
C ARG A 19 1.29 -12.80 3.78
N ASP A 20 2.58 -12.79 4.09
CA ASP A 20 3.07 -12.87 5.47
C ASP A 20 2.46 -11.81 6.40
N TRP A 21 2.09 -10.64 5.86
CA TRP A 21 1.43 -9.55 6.61
C TRP A 21 0.05 -9.92 7.18
N ASN A 22 -0.61 -10.98 6.69
CA ASN A 22 -1.88 -11.47 7.22
C ASN A 22 -1.72 -12.27 8.54
N HIS A 23 -0.51 -12.74 8.85
CA HIS A 23 -0.27 -13.68 9.95
C HIS A 23 0.45 -13.07 11.16
N TYR A 24 0.84 -11.79 11.10
CA TYR A 24 1.60 -11.12 12.18
C TYR A 24 0.72 -10.22 13.06
N ALA A 25 0.54 -10.64 14.31
CA ALA A 25 -0.27 -9.92 15.31
C ALA A 25 0.26 -8.51 15.64
N GLU A 26 1.58 -8.29 15.58
CA GLU A 26 2.18 -6.96 15.82
C GLU A 26 1.92 -6.01 14.63
N MET A 27 1.93 -6.53 13.40
CA MET A 27 1.61 -5.77 12.19
C MET A 27 0.13 -5.43 12.07
N ALA A 28 -0.75 -6.30 12.57
CA ALA A 28 -2.20 -6.11 12.54
C ALA A 28 -2.65 -4.76 13.14
N THR A 29 -1.86 -4.16 14.04
CA THR A 29 -2.16 -2.84 14.62
C THR A 29 -1.94 -1.66 13.67
N ARG A 30 -1.21 -1.85 12.56
CA ARG A 30 -0.89 -0.82 11.56
C ARG A 30 -1.52 -1.07 10.19
N LEU A 31 -2.16 -2.22 9.99
CA LEU A 31 -2.74 -2.62 8.72
C LEU A 31 -4.25 -2.47 8.76
N VAL A 32 -4.80 -1.77 7.77
CA VAL A 32 -6.24 -1.64 7.56
C VAL A 32 -6.59 -2.30 6.24
N PHE A 33 -7.45 -3.31 6.26
CA PHE A 33 -7.86 -4.03 5.05
C PHE A 33 -9.14 -3.44 4.47
N LEU A 34 -9.14 -3.22 3.15
CA LEU A 34 -10.30 -2.83 2.36
C LEU A 34 -10.79 -4.00 1.50
N GLY A 35 -12.11 -4.05 1.28
CA GLY A 35 -12.71 -5.07 0.44
C GLY A 35 -12.34 -4.89 -1.03
N GLY A 36 -11.96 -5.97 -1.71
CA GLY A 36 -11.67 -5.97 -3.15
C GLY A 36 -12.90 -5.83 -4.07
N GLY A 37 -13.97 -5.18 -3.63
CA GLY A 37 -15.26 -5.12 -4.33
C GLY A 37 -15.37 -4.01 -5.39
N THR A 38 -16.53 -3.92 -6.05
CA THR A 38 -16.83 -2.90 -7.08
C THR A 38 -16.80 -1.46 -6.56
N LEU A 39 -16.77 -1.26 -5.23
CA LEU A 39 -16.72 0.04 -4.58
C LEU A 39 -15.32 0.42 -4.08
N LEU A 40 -14.28 -0.34 -4.44
CA LEU A 40 -12.93 -0.17 -3.94
C LEU A 40 -12.43 1.28 -4.00
N ARG A 41 -12.70 2.00 -5.09
CA ARG A 41 -12.35 3.42 -5.21
C ARG A 41 -13.02 4.28 -4.12
N PHE A 42 -14.31 4.08 -3.85
CA PHE A 42 -15.02 4.85 -2.83
C PHE A 42 -14.51 4.53 -1.43
N GLU A 43 -14.22 3.26 -1.15
CA GLU A 43 -13.65 2.82 0.13
C GLU A 43 -12.27 3.41 0.37
N ILE A 44 -11.40 3.40 -0.65
CA ILE A 44 -10.10 4.05 -0.61
C ILE A 44 -10.25 5.54 -0.31
N LEU A 45 -11.05 6.27 -1.11
CA LEU A 45 -11.19 7.71 -0.95
C LEU A 45 -11.80 8.08 0.39
N ALA A 46 -12.78 7.32 0.88
CA ALA A 46 -13.35 7.52 2.21
C ALA A 46 -12.28 7.34 3.31
N ALA A 47 -11.45 6.30 3.23
CA ALA A 47 -10.38 6.06 4.19
C ALA A 47 -9.28 7.14 4.14
N LEU A 48 -8.90 7.59 2.94
CA LEU A 48 -7.87 8.63 2.76
C LEU A 48 -8.34 10.02 3.21
N CYS A 49 -9.64 10.28 3.23
CA CYS A 49 -10.23 11.53 3.69
C CYS A 49 -10.58 11.54 5.18
N GLU A 50 -10.45 10.42 5.89
CA GLU A 50 -10.77 10.33 7.33
C GLU A 50 -9.68 11.05 8.16
N PRO A 51 -9.97 12.21 8.77
CA PRO A 51 -8.94 13.03 9.41
C PRO A 51 -8.29 12.38 10.63
N THR A 52 -8.92 11.35 11.18
CA THR A 52 -8.39 10.61 12.34
C THR A 52 -7.41 9.50 11.96
N LEU A 53 -7.30 9.16 10.65
CA LEU A 53 -6.39 8.14 10.16
C LEU A 53 -5.14 8.79 9.55
N ASP A 54 -3.97 8.43 10.07
CA ASP A 54 -2.67 8.82 9.47
C ASP A 54 -2.23 7.74 8.48
N ILE A 55 -2.72 7.81 7.24
CA ILE A 55 -2.39 6.81 6.21
C ILE A 55 -1.05 7.16 5.55
N GLU A 56 -0.05 6.30 5.73
CA GLU A 56 1.26 6.46 5.08
C GLU A 56 1.37 5.75 3.73
N ARG A 57 0.53 4.74 3.50
CA ARG A 57 0.65 3.87 2.34
C ARG A 57 -0.69 3.23 1.97
N LEU A 58 -0.95 3.14 0.68
CA LEU A 58 -2.01 2.35 0.08
C LEU A 58 -1.40 1.25 -0.79
N ILE A 59 -1.79 0.00 -0.55
CA ILE A 59 -1.38 -1.17 -1.34
C ILE A 59 -2.62 -1.75 -2.02
N LEU A 60 -2.59 -1.85 -3.35
CA LEU A 60 -3.57 -2.54 -4.19
C LEU A 60 -2.99 -3.90 -4.58
N ASP A 61 -3.26 -4.94 -3.78
CA ASP A 61 -2.68 -6.27 -3.99
C ASP A 61 -3.60 -7.16 -4.83
N GLY A 62 -3.35 -7.21 -6.14
CA GLY A 62 -4.13 -8.00 -7.08
C GLY A 62 -5.57 -7.53 -7.31
N THR A 63 -5.97 -6.40 -6.72
CA THR A 63 -7.35 -5.87 -6.76
C THR A 63 -7.59 -4.83 -7.82
N ALA A 64 -6.52 -4.25 -8.36
CA ALA A 64 -6.59 -3.18 -9.34
C ALA A 64 -5.79 -3.51 -10.62
N THR A 65 -6.40 -3.21 -11.76
CA THR A 65 -5.69 -3.09 -13.04
C THR A 65 -4.78 -1.86 -13.05
N ALA A 66 -3.89 -1.77 -14.04
CA ALA A 66 -3.05 -0.57 -14.21
C ALA A 66 -3.89 0.70 -14.44
N GLU A 67 -5.00 0.58 -15.18
CA GLU A 67 -5.92 1.69 -15.43
C GLU A 67 -6.62 2.14 -14.14
N GLN A 68 -7.12 1.21 -13.34
CA GLN A 68 -7.73 1.52 -12.05
C GLN A 68 -6.73 2.14 -11.08
N PHE A 69 -5.48 1.69 -11.10
CA PHE A 69 -4.41 2.33 -10.32
C PHE A 69 -4.18 3.78 -10.74
N LEU A 70 -4.15 4.08 -12.04
CA LEU A 70 -4.03 5.47 -12.53
C LEU A 70 -5.27 6.31 -12.15
N ASP A 71 -6.47 5.74 -12.21
CA ASP A 71 -7.70 6.41 -11.75
C ASP A 71 -7.63 6.73 -10.25
N VAL A 72 -7.13 5.82 -9.41
CA VAL A 72 -6.88 6.10 -7.99
C VAL A 72 -5.91 7.27 -7.83
N LEU A 73 -4.76 7.26 -8.53
CA LEU A 73 -3.77 8.34 -8.45
C LEU A 73 -4.34 9.70 -8.85
N ALA A 74 -5.16 9.74 -9.91
CA ALA A 74 -5.77 10.97 -10.42
C ALA A 74 -6.80 11.58 -9.44
N ASN A 75 -7.30 10.78 -8.50
CA ASN A 75 -8.33 11.20 -7.55
C ASN A 75 -7.84 11.21 -6.10
N LEU A 76 -6.53 11.11 -5.85
CA LEU A 76 -5.98 11.21 -4.50
C LEU A 76 -6.33 12.56 -3.87
N PRO A 77 -6.66 12.59 -2.56
CA PRO A 77 -6.75 13.85 -1.82
C PRO A 77 -5.45 14.65 -1.94
N VAL A 78 -5.54 15.98 -2.05
CA VAL A 78 -4.38 16.86 -2.24
C VAL A 78 -3.42 16.74 -1.05
N GLU A 79 -3.97 16.46 0.13
CA GLU A 79 -3.25 16.30 1.38
C GLU A 79 -2.57 14.93 1.52
N PHE A 80 -2.92 13.95 0.68
CA PHE A 80 -2.36 12.61 0.77
C PHE A 80 -0.95 12.56 0.19
N SER A 81 0.04 12.47 1.08
CA SER A 81 1.46 12.39 0.73
C SER A 81 2.05 10.98 0.82
N GLY A 82 1.24 9.96 1.14
CA GLY A 82 1.70 8.58 1.30
C GLY A 82 2.06 7.90 -0.03
N ASP A 83 2.62 6.71 0.06
CA ASP A 83 2.94 5.87 -1.11
C ASP A 83 1.67 5.15 -1.62
N VAL A 84 1.56 4.97 -2.93
CA VAL A 84 0.53 4.10 -3.54
C VAL A 84 1.20 3.02 -4.35
N VAL A 85 0.97 1.78 -3.99
CA VAL A 85 1.60 0.61 -4.58
C VAL A 85 0.52 -0.27 -5.20
N ARG A 86 0.72 -0.70 -6.43
CA ARG A 86 -0.10 -1.72 -7.08
C ARG A 86 0.74 -2.95 -7.37
N LEU A 87 0.28 -4.12 -6.93
CA LEU A 87 0.96 -5.39 -7.11
C LEU A 87 0.14 -6.30 -8.03
N ASP A 88 0.79 -7.01 -8.95
CA ASP A 88 0.17 -8.13 -9.67
C ASP A 88 0.47 -9.48 -9.00
N GLU A 89 -0.23 -10.49 -9.50
CA GLU A 89 -0.08 -11.89 -9.15
C GLU A 89 1.28 -12.49 -9.50
N ARG A 90 2.09 -11.81 -10.34
CA ARG A 90 3.45 -12.23 -10.69
C ARG A 90 4.50 -11.61 -9.76
N GLY A 91 4.06 -10.86 -8.75
CA GLY A 91 4.91 -10.18 -7.77
C GLY A 91 5.57 -8.92 -8.30
N SER A 92 5.22 -8.44 -9.51
CA SER A 92 5.67 -7.15 -10.04
C SER A 92 4.65 -6.07 -9.71
N GLY A 93 4.97 -4.81 -10.02
CA GLY A 93 4.04 -3.74 -9.69
C GLY A 93 4.43 -2.35 -10.15
N PHE A 94 3.70 -1.38 -9.61
CA PHE A 94 3.99 0.04 -9.74
C PHE A 94 3.97 0.70 -8.37
N LEU A 95 4.89 1.63 -8.15
CA LEU A 95 4.93 2.50 -6.97
C LEU A 95 4.78 3.95 -7.43
N SER A 96 3.80 4.65 -6.88
CA SER A 96 3.72 6.09 -6.92
C SER A 96 4.11 6.65 -5.56
N ALA A 97 5.22 7.39 -5.50
CA ALA A 97 5.71 8.03 -4.29
C ALA A 97 5.63 9.55 -4.41
N SER A 98 5.42 10.24 -3.29
CA SER A 98 5.46 11.71 -3.25
C SER A 98 6.91 12.19 -3.42
N GLY A 99 7.16 12.94 -4.49
CA GLY A 99 8.46 13.55 -4.78
C GLY A 99 8.72 14.80 -3.94
N ARG A 100 9.96 15.29 -3.99
CA ARG A 100 10.34 16.58 -3.39
C ARG A 100 9.76 17.71 -4.25
N GLY A 101 8.59 18.23 -3.85
CA GLY A 101 7.89 19.29 -4.57
C GLY A 101 6.37 19.13 -4.67
N GLY A 102 5.82 18.00 -4.20
CA GLY A 102 4.38 17.71 -4.27
C GLY A 102 3.99 16.89 -5.50
N ASP A 103 4.84 16.82 -6.52
CA ASP A 103 4.64 15.95 -7.67
C ASP A 103 4.90 14.49 -7.32
N ARG A 104 4.07 13.59 -7.84
CA ARG A 104 4.24 12.15 -7.66
C ARG A 104 5.15 11.56 -8.73
N VAL A 105 6.05 10.68 -8.32
CA VAL A 105 6.93 9.92 -9.24
C VAL A 105 6.44 8.49 -9.34
N LEU A 106 6.39 7.97 -10.57
CA LEU A 106 5.95 6.61 -10.86
C LEU A 106 7.14 5.70 -11.19
N TYR A 107 7.23 4.57 -10.49
CA TYR A 107 8.25 3.54 -10.68
C TYR A 107 7.61 2.21 -11.09
N ALA A 108 8.14 1.56 -12.12
CA ALA A 108 7.88 0.16 -12.38
C ALA A 108 8.75 -0.71 -11.47
N LEU A 109 8.14 -1.69 -10.82
CA LEU A 109 8.80 -2.57 -9.86
C LEU A 109 8.88 -3.98 -10.41
N GLN A 110 10.09 -4.54 -10.44
CA GLN A 110 10.30 -5.97 -10.64
C GLN A 110 10.05 -6.73 -9.33
N PRO A 111 9.92 -8.08 -9.35
CA PRO A 111 9.62 -8.84 -8.14
C PRO A 111 10.60 -8.64 -6.98
N LYS A 112 11.90 -8.47 -7.29
CA LYS A 112 12.92 -8.16 -6.29
C LYS A 112 12.73 -6.78 -5.65
N ASP A 113 12.27 -5.80 -6.44
CA ASP A 113 12.05 -4.42 -5.98
C ASP A 113 10.83 -4.37 -5.07
N VAL A 114 9.77 -5.11 -5.41
CA VAL A 114 8.59 -5.30 -4.55
C VAL A 114 9.00 -5.91 -3.22
N ARG A 115 9.76 -7.02 -3.21
CA ARG A 115 10.22 -7.65 -1.97
C ARG A 115 11.06 -6.70 -1.12
N PHE A 116 12.03 -6.03 -1.73
CA PHE A 116 12.86 -5.05 -1.03
C PHE A 116 12.01 -3.92 -0.42
N TYR A 117 11.10 -3.35 -1.20
CA TYR A 117 10.21 -2.29 -0.74
C TYR A 117 9.34 -2.75 0.44
N LEU A 118 8.73 -3.93 0.33
CA LEU A 118 7.89 -4.47 1.39
C LEU A 118 8.69 -4.71 2.68
N GLY A 119 9.89 -5.29 2.58
CA GLY A 119 10.71 -5.53 3.76
C GLY A 119 11.28 -4.27 4.40
N MET A 120 11.58 -3.22 3.61
CA MET A 120 11.96 -1.90 4.14
C MET A 120 10.84 -1.22 4.94
N HIS A 121 9.60 -1.69 4.78
CA HIS A 121 8.43 -1.20 5.49
C HIS A 121 7.87 -2.25 6.48
N ASP A 122 8.68 -3.25 6.81
CA ASP A 122 8.35 -4.37 7.69
C ASP A 122 7.16 -5.23 7.22
N LEU A 123 6.66 -5.05 5.99
CA LEU A 123 5.45 -5.70 5.49
C LEU A 123 5.64 -7.20 5.15
N ILE A 124 6.86 -7.72 5.21
CA ILE A 124 7.16 -9.15 5.03
C ILE A 124 8.20 -9.59 6.05
N VAL A 125 8.25 -10.89 6.36
CA VAL A 125 9.21 -11.42 7.34
C VAL A 125 10.63 -11.46 6.79
N GLN A 126 11.60 -11.30 7.69
CA GLN A 126 13.04 -11.24 7.39
C GLN A 126 13.57 -12.46 6.60
N ARG A 127 12.94 -13.62 6.74
CA ARG A 127 13.29 -14.84 6.00
C ARG A 127 13.17 -14.68 4.48
N GLU A 128 12.28 -13.82 3.98
CA GLU A 128 12.17 -13.52 2.55
C GLU A 128 13.25 -12.54 2.06
N LEU A 129 13.78 -11.70 2.95
CA LEU A 129 14.85 -10.76 2.64
C LEU A 129 16.21 -11.46 2.46
N GLU A 130 16.44 -12.57 3.17
CA GLU A 130 17.66 -13.37 3.08
C GLU A 130 17.80 -14.13 1.75
N MET A 131 16.72 -14.30 0.98
CA MET A 131 16.78 -14.91 -0.36
C MET A 131 17.33 -13.98 -1.45
N ILE A 132 17.76 -12.76 -1.07
CA ILE A 132 18.34 -11.74 -1.94
C ILE A 132 19.88 -11.75 -1.84
N ALA A 133 20.46 -12.47 -0.86
CA ALA A 133 21.90 -12.54 -0.61
C ALA A 133 22.62 -13.62 -1.44
#